data_AF-A0A2W4LBT6-F1
#
_entry.id   AF-A0A2W4LBT6-F1
#
_cell.length_a   1.000
_cell.length_b   1.000
_cell.length_c   1.000
_cell.angle_alpha   90.00
_cell.angle_beta   90.00
_cell.angle_gamma   90.00
#
_symmetry.space_group_name_H-M   'P 1'
#
loop_
_entity.id
_entity.type
_entity.pdbx_description
1 polymer ?
#
loop_
_entity_poly.entity_id
_entity_poly.type
_entity_poly.pdbx_seq_one_letter_code
_entity_poly.pdbx_strand_id
1 'polypeptide(L)'
;MVEGNVGYSTGFMGHGGRVICLGDAIGSVGDSLWEGSVWVAGEIRTLGVDAKVITPSAEEVAEVESLLSGLGVDAAGCDWKQVVSGQKLWYFEARDAKKWLMI
;
A
#
# COMPACT_ATOMS: atom_id res chain seq x y z
N MET A 1 3.32 -5.69 9.95
CA MET A 1 1.89 -5.99 10.11
C MET A 1 1.32 -5.09 11.18
N VAL A 2 0.09 -4.60 11.00
CA VAL A 2 -0.68 -3.81 11.97
C VAL A 2 -2.09 -4.41 12.03
N GLU A 3 -2.52 -4.90 13.21
CA GLU A 3 -3.86 -5.48 13.39
C GLU A 3 -4.99 -4.44 13.43
N GLY A 4 -4.63 -3.18 13.67
CA GLY A 4 -5.55 -2.04 13.63
C GLY A 4 -5.38 -1.19 12.38
N ASN A 5 -5.62 0.11 12.55
CA ASN A 5 -5.55 1.09 11.48
C ASN A 5 -4.14 1.64 11.29
N VAL A 6 -3.83 2.09 10.08
CA VAL A 6 -2.56 2.77 9.75
C VAL A 6 -2.76 4.25 9.43
N GLY A 7 -1.73 5.03 9.77
CA GLY A 7 -1.73 6.48 9.75
C GLY A 7 -1.48 7.13 8.38
N TYR A 8 -1.36 8.46 8.41
CA TYR A 8 -1.15 9.29 7.24
C TYR A 8 0.18 8.94 6.58
N SER A 9 0.21 8.89 5.24
CA SER A 9 1.42 8.61 4.46
C SER A 9 2.06 7.24 4.75
N THR A 10 1.25 6.25 5.13
CA THR A 10 1.73 4.87 5.26
C THR A 10 2.35 4.39 3.96
N GLY A 11 3.58 3.87 4.01
CA GLY A 11 4.33 3.43 2.84
C GLY A 11 5.03 4.55 2.05
N PHE A 12 5.08 5.78 2.58
CA PHE A 12 5.75 6.91 1.91
C PHE A 12 7.19 6.58 1.49
N MET A 13 7.48 6.77 0.20
CA MET A 13 8.80 6.52 -0.39
C MET A 13 9.38 5.12 -0.11
N GLY A 14 8.54 4.12 0.13
CA GLY A 14 8.99 2.75 0.39
C GLY A 14 9.68 2.14 -0.83
N HIS A 15 10.96 1.77 -0.68
CA HIS A 15 11.77 1.12 -1.72
C HIS A 15 11.60 -0.39 -1.81
N GLY A 16 10.84 -1.00 -0.91
CA GLY A 16 10.61 -2.44 -0.90
C GLY A 16 9.87 -2.88 0.35
N GLY A 17 9.57 -4.19 0.41
CA GLY A 17 8.83 -4.79 1.52
C GLY A 17 7.32 -4.60 1.43
N ARG A 18 6.62 -5.14 2.44
CA ARG A 18 5.16 -5.10 2.53
C ARG A 18 4.74 -4.54 3.89
N VAL A 19 3.92 -3.49 3.88
CA VAL A 19 3.14 -3.08 5.05
C VAL A 19 1.79 -3.77 4.94
N ILE A 20 1.41 -4.57 5.94
CA ILE A 20 0.12 -5.27 5.97
C ILE A 20 -0.73 -4.69 7.11
N CYS A 21 -1.91 -4.18 6.78
CA CYS A 21 -2.86 -3.51 7.66
C CYS A 21 -4.19 -4.28 7.64
N LEU A 22 -4.65 -4.73 8.82
CA LEU A 22 -5.92 -5.43 8.96
C LEU A 22 -7.11 -4.50 9.18
N GLY A 23 -6.86 -3.24 9.57
CA GLY A 23 -7.88 -2.19 9.65
C GLY A 23 -7.86 -1.25 8.46
N ASP A 24 -8.29 -0.02 8.71
CA ASP A 24 -8.39 1.06 7.74
C ASP A 24 -7.06 1.81 7.55
N ALA A 25 -6.84 2.31 6.34
CA ALA A 25 -5.73 3.19 6.01
C ALA A 25 -6.24 4.61 5.73
N ILE A 26 -5.63 5.61 6.39
CA ILE A 26 -6.09 7.00 6.30
C ILE A 26 -5.52 7.72 5.06
N GLY A 27 -5.05 8.97 5.21
CA GLY A 27 -4.71 9.84 4.09
C GLY A 27 -3.36 9.53 3.43
N SER A 28 -3.23 9.86 2.14
CA SER A 28 -1.98 9.78 1.36
C SER A 28 -1.26 8.42 1.37
N VAL A 29 -2.00 7.32 1.35
CA VAL A 29 -1.40 5.97 1.40
C VAL A 29 -0.54 5.70 0.15
N GLY A 30 0.69 5.22 0.36
CA GLY A 30 1.62 4.89 -0.73
C GLY A 30 2.19 6.10 -1.46
N ASP A 31 2.19 7.29 -0.85
CA ASP A 31 2.72 8.49 -1.51
C ASP A 31 4.18 8.28 -1.96
N SER A 32 4.44 8.56 -3.24
CA SER A 32 5.76 8.45 -3.85
C SER A 32 6.41 7.07 -3.67
N LEU A 33 5.59 6.01 -3.60
CA LEU A 33 6.04 4.63 -3.41
C LEU A 33 6.91 4.16 -4.58
N TRP A 34 7.95 3.39 -4.27
CA TRP A 34 8.84 2.77 -5.25
C TRP A 34 8.47 1.29 -5.46
N GLU A 35 9.25 0.34 -4.96
CA GLU A 35 9.01 -1.10 -5.18
C GLU A 35 8.30 -1.81 -4.00
N GLY A 36 7.92 -1.08 -2.95
CA GLY A 36 7.14 -1.62 -1.84
C GLY A 36 5.65 -1.80 -2.14
N SER A 37 4.89 -2.31 -1.16
CA SER A 37 3.42 -2.32 -1.21
C SER A 37 2.78 -2.12 0.17
N VAL A 38 1.57 -1.56 0.16
CA VAL A 38 0.71 -1.45 1.36
C VAL A 38 -0.56 -2.27 1.13
N TRP A 39 -0.73 -3.33 1.91
CA TRP A 39 -1.89 -4.21 1.91
C TRP A 39 -2.87 -3.74 2.98
N VAL A 40 -4.14 -3.58 2.62
CA VAL A 40 -5.19 -3.07 3.49
C VAL A 40 -6.41 -3.98 3.37
N ALA A 41 -6.85 -4.56 4.50
CA ALA A 41 -8.07 -5.36 4.57
C ALA A 41 -9.33 -4.49 4.78
N GLY A 42 -9.18 -3.31 5.41
CA GLY A 42 -10.25 -2.33 5.59
C GLY A 42 -10.38 -1.34 4.43
N GLU A 43 -10.83 -0.12 4.75
CA GLU A 43 -11.01 0.95 3.76
C GLU A 43 -9.77 1.83 3.58
N ILE A 44 -9.56 2.32 2.36
CA ILE A 44 -8.49 3.26 2.02
C ILE A 44 -9.14 4.63 1.78
N ARG A 45 -8.84 5.60 2.65
CA ARG A 45 -9.48 6.92 2.56
C ARG A 45 -9.01 7.72 1.34
N THR A 46 -7.69 7.86 1.16
CA THR A 46 -7.11 8.52 -0.02
C THR A 46 -5.74 7.96 -0.33
N LEU A 47 -5.40 7.92 -1.62
CA LEU A 47 -4.06 7.57 -2.09
C LEU A 47 -3.12 8.78 -2.05
N GLY A 48 -1.84 8.48 -1.90
CA GLY A 48 -0.76 9.44 -2.11
C GLY A 48 -0.46 9.68 -3.59
N VAL A 49 0.43 10.62 -3.86
CA VAL A 49 0.86 10.90 -5.23
C VAL A 49 1.54 9.68 -5.82
N ASP A 50 1.20 9.37 -7.08
CA ASP A 50 1.75 8.22 -7.81
C ASP A 50 1.54 6.87 -7.13
N ALA A 51 0.43 6.72 -6.41
CA ALA A 51 -0.04 5.43 -5.89
C ALA A 51 -1.29 4.97 -6.65
N LYS A 52 -1.48 3.66 -6.73
CA LYS A 52 -2.70 3.03 -7.27
C LYS A 52 -3.09 1.82 -6.44
N VAL A 53 -4.40 1.55 -6.35
CA VAL A 53 -4.91 0.29 -5.79
C VAL A 53 -4.98 -0.74 -6.92
N ILE A 54 -4.53 -1.95 -6.63
CA ILE A 54 -4.75 -3.14 -7.45
C ILE A 54 -5.40 -4.23 -6.60
N THR A 55 -6.12 -5.13 -7.27
CA THR A 55 -6.59 -6.37 -6.67
C THR A 55 -5.43 -7.38 -6.73
N PRO A 56 -4.93 -7.86 -5.58
CA PRO A 56 -3.89 -8.89 -5.56
C PRO A 56 -4.43 -10.21 -6.13
N SER A 57 -3.53 -11.04 -6.64
CA SER A 57 -3.90 -12.38 -7.09
C SER A 57 -4.24 -13.30 -5.91
N ALA A 58 -4.98 -14.37 -6.19
CA ALA A 58 -5.31 -15.37 -5.17
C ALA A 58 -4.06 -16.03 -4.55
N GLU A 59 -2.98 -16.16 -5.31
CA GLU A 59 -1.71 -16.70 -4.82
C GLU A 59 -1.04 -15.75 -3.83
N GLU A 60 -0.97 -14.45 -4.15
CA GLU A 60 -0.39 -13.45 -3.24
C GLU A 60 -1.23 -13.27 -1.97
N VAL A 61 -2.56 -13.34 -2.08
CA VAL A 61 -3.46 -13.36 -0.92
C VAL A 61 -3.17 -14.56 -0.02
N ALA A 62 -3.08 -15.77 -0.60
CA ALA A 62 -2.76 -16.97 0.17
C ALA A 62 -1.38 -16.89 0.83
N GLU A 63 -0.39 -16.28 0.17
CA GLU A 63 0.94 -16.03 0.76
C GLU A 63 0.84 -15.11 1.98
N VAL A 64 0.12 -14.00 1.87
CA VAL A 64 -0.09 -13.04 2.95
C VAL A 64 -0.85 -13.68 4.12
N GLU A 65 -1.96 -14.36 3.86
CA GLU A 65 -2.75 -15.02 4.90
C GLU A 65 -1.97 -16.14 5.60
N SER A 66 -1.16 -16.92 4.88
CA SER A 66 -0.28 -17.94 5.44
C SER A 66 0.78 -17.32 6.37
N LEU A 67 1.38 -16.20 5.96
CA LEU A 67 2.34 -15.46 6.76
C LEU A 67 1.71 -14.92 8.06
N LEU A 68 0.47 -14.40 7.99
CA LEU A 68 -0.26 -13.90 9.15
C LEU A 68 -0.68 -15.05 10.10
N SER A 69 -1.17 -16.15 9.54
CA SER A 69 -1.54 -17.35 10.30
C SER A 69 -0.35 -17.92 11.09
N GLY A 70 0.85 -17.93 10.48
CA GLY A 70 2.09 -18.31 11.17
C GLY A 70 2.46 -17.40 12.37
N LEU A 71 1.90 -16.19 12.42
CA LEU A 71 2.05 -15.25 13.53
C LEU A 71 0.88 -15.32 14.53
N GLY A 72 -0.08 -16.23 14.33
CA GLY A 72 -1.27 -16.37 15.16
C GLY A 72 -2.37 -15.33 14.86
N VAL A 73 -2.31 -14.70 13.69
CA VAL A 73 -3.26 -13.65 13.27
C VAL A 73 -4.18 -14.23 12.20
N ASP A 74 -5.48 -14.26 12.50
CA ASP A 74 -6.50 -14.69 11.55
C ASP A 74 -6.90 -13.52 10.65
N ALA A 75 -6.65 -13.69 9.36
CA ALA A 75 -6.98 -12.73 8.32
C ALA A 75 -7.64 -13.41 7.11
N ALA A 76 -8.18 -14.62 7.31
CA ALA A 76 -8.75 -15.42 6.25
C ALA A 76 -9.97 -14.72 5.63
N GLY A 77 -9.97 -14.59 4.30
CA GLY A 77 -11.11 -14.07 3.55
C GLY A 77 -11.27 -12.56 3.63
N CYS A 78 -10.24 -11.82 4.04
CA CYS A 78 -10.23 -10.37 3.92
C CYS A 78 -10.29 -9.93 2.44
N ASP A 79 -11.02 -8.86 2.18
CA ASP A 79 -11.07 -8.21 0.85
C ASP A 79 -9.81 -7.35 0.65
N TRP A 80 -8.70 -8.02 0.37
CA TRP A 80 -7.39 -7.38 0.31
C TRP A 80 -7.29 -6.36 -0.84
N LYS A 81 -6.93 -5.13 -0.47
CA LYS A 81 -6.56 -4.06 -1.40
C LYS A 81 -5.05 -3.85 -1.31
N GLN A 82 -4.36 -3.86 -2.44
CA GLN A 82 -2.92 -3.62 -2.48
C GLN A 82 -2.63 -2.26 -3.12
N VAL A 83 -1.99 -1.37 -2.36
CA VAL A 83 -1.46 -0.10 -2.85
C VAL A 83 -0.04 -0.33 -3.36
N VAL A 84 0.19 0.04 -4.61
CA VAL A 84 1.48 -0.08 -5.31
C VAL A 84 1.82 1.23 -6.03
N SER A 85 3.07 1.35 -6.46
CA SER A 85 3.53 2.50 -7.23
C SER A 85 2.84 2.59 -8.60
N GLY A 86 2.51 3.81 -9.00
CA GLY A 86 2.15 4.19 -10.35
C GLY A 86 3.37 4.36 -11.28
N GLN A 87 4.58 4.36 -10.72
CA GLN A 87 5.89 4.43 -11.40
C GLN A 87 6.15 5.73 -12.18
N LYS A 88 5.30 6.75 -12.05
CA LYS A 88 5.48 8.04 -12.72
C LYS A 88 6.59 8.88 -12.08
N LEU A 89 6.90 8.65 -10.81
CA LEU A 89 7.91 9.38 -10.03
C LEU A 89 9.25 8.65 -9.93
N TRP A 90 9.41 7.45 -10.50
CA TRP A 90 10.69 6.73 -10.48
C TRP A 90 11.82 7.48 -11.20
N TYR A 91 11.46 8.26 -12.22
CA TYR A 91 12.37 9.15 -12.93
C TYR A 91 11.91 10.60 -12.76
N PHE A 92 11.79 11.03 -11.51
CA PHE A 92 11.36 12.38 -11.19
C PHE A 92 12.41 13.43 -11.57
N GLU A 93 11.99 14.43 -12.33
CA GLU A 93 12.82 15.57 -12.73
C GLU A 93 12.38 16.79 -11.93
N ALA A 94 13.21 17.26 -10.99
CA ALA A 94 12.82 18.35 -10.09
C ALA A 94 12.46 19.68 -10.81
N ARG A 95 12.94 19.84 -12.06
CA ARG A 95 12.61 20.98 -12.93
C ARG A 95 11.22 20.89 -13.58
N ASP A 96 10.59 19.72 -13.55
CA ASP A 96 9.24 19.44 -14.03
C ASP A 96 8.37 18.86 -12.90
N ALA A 97 8.07 19.71 -11.91
CA ALA A 97 7.35 19.33 -10.70
C ALA A 97 5.85 19.04 -10.91
N LYS A 98 5.32 19.21 -12.13
CA LYS A 98 3.89 19.02 -12.45
C LYS A 98 3.38 17.64 -12.05
N LYS A 99 4.19 16.61 -12.30
CA LYS A 99 3.88 15.21 -11.97
C LYS A 99 3.68 14.98 -10.48
N TRP A 100 4.38 15.75 -9.63
CA TRP A 100 4.25 15.67 -8.18
C TRP A 100 3.12 16.56 -7.65
N LEU A 101 2.97 17.75 -8.22
CA LEU A 101 1.94 18.72 -7.83
C LEU A 101 0.51 18.32 -8.27
N MET A 102 0.36 17.27 -9.08
CA MET A 102 -0.93 16.81 -9.63
C MET A 102 -1.67 17.91 -10.42
N ILE A 103 -0.93 18.77 -11.13
CA ILE A 103 -1.43 19.88 -11.97
C ILE A 103 -0.82 19.86 -13.37
#